data_AF-A0A959PPB7-F1
#
_entry.id   AF-A0A959PPB7-F1
#
_cell.length_a   1.000
_cell.length_b   1.000
_cell.length_c   1.000
_cell.angle_alpha   90.00
_cell.angle_beta   90.00
_cell.angle_gamma   90.00
#
_symmetry.space_group_name_H-M   'P 1'
#
loop_
_entity.id
_entity.type
_entity.pdbx_description
1 polymer ?
#
loop_
_entity_poly.entity_id
_entity_poly.type
_entity_poly.pdbx_seq_one_letter_code
_entity_poly.pdbx_strand_id
1 'polypeptide(L)'
;MAVYTLPDEMFPLFKQEIDYITEHAVDPDKRRYAAIGEAGRHYIDLDRWGRSPFPDLPRDWTLAFLAKNPVRLLNVQKEDLGYYSSVDSFLIDFPQWELFLKDEVRSHLSDEVWTLDQWPDTLHLEGVSLVQIDNELMAHGVVPYFIPVQYNRLVHAFLDNDPKQVLRLAADLGHYVADAHVPLHATMNYNGQMTDQVGIHAFWESRIPELFAESQYDFLVGKADYIRDVKKFAWNVVMESNALVDSVLLIEKRLSQELPEDEQYCFEERLNQVVRLPCASYAAKYQQTMAGMVERRMQQSILAVGSIWFSAWVDAGQPDLRNYLTINWNARDKEAEELLEKAFRGGKVLGRPHE
;
A
#
# COMPACT_ATOMS: atom_id res chain seq x y z
N MET A 1 -11.59 -9.69 -10.10
CA MET A 1 -11.96 -10.97 -9.44
C MET A 1 -12.63 -10.79 -8.08
N ALA A 2 -12.14 -9.94 -7.18
CA ALA A 2 -12.68 -9.79 -5.82
C ALA A 2 -14.20 -9.55 -5.74
N VAL A 3 -14.77 -8.83 -6.71
CA VAL A 3 -16.23 -8.61 -6.83
C VAL A 3 -17.04 -9.90 -6.74
N TYR A 4 -16.55 -11.00 -7.32
CA TYR A 4 -17.26 -12.29 -7.34
C TYR A 4 -17.26 -13.03 -5.99
N THR A 5 -16.54 -12.52 -5.00
CA THR A 5 -16.54 -13.07 -3.63
C THR A 5 -17.62 -12.43 -2.74
N LEU A 6 -18.19 -11.30 -3.17
CA LEU A 6 -19.10 -10.48 -2.38
C LEU A 6 -20.47 -11.14 -2.17
N PRO A 7 -21.16 -10.83 -1.06
CA PRO A 7 -22.51 -11.33 -0.79
C PRO A 7 -23.55 -10.72 -1.74
N ASP A 8 -24.73 -11.33 -1.80
CA ASP A 8 -25.81 -10.99 -2.74
C ASP A 8 -26.29 -9.53 -2.60
N GLU A 9 -26.15 -8.93 -1.42
CA GLU A 9 -26.53 -7.54 -1.14
C GLU A 9 -25.54 -6.53 -1.71
N MET A 10 -24.26 -6.88 -1.81
CA MET A 10 -23.20 -6.02 -2.35
C MET A 10 -22.92 -6.28 -3.82
N PHE A 11 -23.09 -7.53 -4.25
CA PHE A 11 -22.71 -7.99 -5.58
C PHE A 11 -23.33 -7.14 -6.71
N PRO A 12 -24.63 -6.75 -6.70
CA PRO A 12 -25.22 -5.97 -7.80
C PRO A 12 -24.50 -4.65 -8.08
N LEU A 13 -24.18 -3.87 -7.04
CA LEU A 13 -23.47 -2.60 -7.17
C LEU A 13 -22.07 -2.80 -7.76
N PHE A 14 -21.28 -3.65 -7.12
CA PHE A 14 -19.89 -3.87 -7.52
C PHE A 14 -19.77 -4.58 -8.87
N LYS A 15 -20.75 -5.40 -9.24
CA LYS A 15 -20.79 -6.06 -10.55
C LYS A 15 -21.18 -5.10 -11.66
N GLN A 16 -22.11 -4.17 -11.40
CA GLN A 16 -22.48 -3.12 -12.34
C GLN A 16 -21.29 -2.18 -12.60
N GLU A 17 -20.55 -1.84 -11.55
CA GLU A 17 -19.43 -0.88 -11.59
C GLU A 17 -18.06 -1.57 -11.67
N ILE A 18 -18.01 -2.81 -12.17
CA ILE A 18 -16.79 -3.62 -12.20
C ILE A 18 -15.71 -3.00 -13.08
N ASP A 19 -16.09 -2.35 -14.19
CA ASP A 19 -15.17 -1.69 -15.10
C ASP A 19 -14.53 -0.47 -14.42
N TYR A 20 -15.34 0.33 -13.71
CA TYR A 20 -14.85 1.45 -12.90
C TYR A 20 -13.83 0.97 -11.87
N ILE A 21 -14.19 -0.02 -11.05
CA ILE A 21 -13.28 -0.53 -10.02
C ILE A 21 -11.99 -1.08 -10.64
N THR A 22 -12.07 -1.74 -11.80
CA THR A 22 -10.91 -2.30 -12.48
C THR A 22 -9.99 -1.20 -13.02
N GLU A 23 -10.55 -0.16 -13.66
CA GLU A 23 -9.79 0.95 -14.21
C GLU A 23 -9.12 1.80 -13.11
N HIS A 24 -9.84 2.03 -12.02
CA HIS A 24 -9.37 2.85 -10.89
C HIS A 24 -8.53 2.06 -9.87
N ALA A 25 -8.39 0.74 -10.01
CA ALA A 25 -7.53 -0.06 -9.14
C ALA A 25 -6.04 0.29 -9.24
N VAL A 26 -5.62 1.02 -10.29
CA VAL A 26 -4.24 1.48 -10.48
C VAL A 26 -4.04 2.98 -10.16
N ASP A 27 -5.10 3.67 -9.76
CA ASP A 27 -5.02 5.10 -9.45
C ASP A 27 -4.06 5.44 -8.29
N PRO A 28 -3.93 4.63 -7.22
CA PRO A 28 -2.89 4.85 -6.21
C PRO A 28 -1.48 4.95 -6.82
N ASP A 29 -1.14 4.08 -7.77
CA ASP A 29 0.14 4.16 -8.46
C ASP A 29 0.30 5.43 -9.28
N LYS A 30 -0.75 5.84 -9.99
CA LYS A 30 -0.76 7.12 -10.73
C LYS A 30 -0.60 8.30 -9.77
N ARG A 31 -1.15 8.22 -8.54
CA ARG A 31 -1.05 9.28 -7.54
C ARG A 31 0.38 9.54 -7.09
N ARG A 32 1.32 8.62 -7.28
CA ARG A 32 2.76 8.84 -7.02
C ARG A 32 3.40 9.91 -7.90
N TYR A 33 2.73 10.31 -8.98
CA TYR A 33 3.15 11.41 -9.87
C TYR A 33 2.50 12.75 -9.51
N ALA A 34 1.52 12.74 -8.60
CA ALA A 34 0.69 13.89 -8.26
C ALA A 34 0.77 14.26 -6.77
N ALA A 35 1.02 13.31 -5.88
CA ALA A 35 0.94 13.47 -4.44
C ALA A 35 2.23 13.03 -3.74
N ILE A 36 2.83 13.96 -3.00
CA ILE A 36 3.96 13.68 -2.11
C ILE A 36 3.49 12.68 -1.03
N GLY A 37 4.36 11.74 -0.66
CA GLY A 37 4.07 10.71 0.34
C GLY A 37 3.23 9.53 -0.16
N GLU A 38 2.66 9.58 -1.38
CA GLU A 38 1.88 8.46 -1.90
C GLU A 38 2.74 7.19 -2.02
N ALA A 39 3.97 7.30 -2.56
CA ALA A 39 4.83 6.14 -2.79
C ALA A 39 5.04 5.29 -1.53
N GLY A 40 5.18 5.91 -0.35
CA GLY A 40 5.34 5.20 0.92
C GLY A 40 4.11 4.39 1.36
N ARG A 41 2.95 4.56 0.74
CA ARG A 41 1.72 3.85 1.09
C ARG A 41 1.62 2.45 0.49
N HIS A 42 2.49 2.11 -0.46
CA HIS A 42 2.46 0.87 -1.23
C HIS A 42 3.32 -0.25 -0.61
N TYR A 43 4.23 0.05 0.31
CA TYR A 43 5.21 -0.92 0.81
C TYR A 43 5.54 -0.71 2.28
N ILE A 44 6.41 -1.56 2.82
CA ILE A 44 7.12 -1.37 4.09
C ILE A 44 8.46 -2.11 4.07
N ASP A 45 9.53 -1.39 4.42
CA ASP A 45 10.89 -1.94 4.48
C ASP A 45 11.13 -2.64 5.82
N LEU A 46 10.57 -3.84 6.00
CA LEU A 46 10.64 -4.57 7.28
C LEU A 46 12.07 -4.86 7.74
N ASP A 47 13.01 -5.07 6.81
CA ASP A 47 14.40 -5.39 7.12
C ASP A 47 15.15 -4.28 7.88
N ARG A 48 14.62 -3.04 7.88
CA ARG A 48 15.15 -1.94 8.71
C ARG A 48 14.90 -2.12 10.20
N TRP A 49 13.98 -3.00 10.56
CA TRP A 49 13.57 -3.25 11.95
C TRP A 49 14.21 -4.51 12.54
N GLY A 50 15.29 -5.00 11.92
CA GLY A 50 16.06 -6.14 12.39
C GLY A 50 15.60 -7.45 11.75
N ARG A 51 15.51 -8.52 12.55
CA ARG A 51 15.15 -9.85 12.05
C ARG A 51 13.70 -10.19 12.42
N SER A 52 13.02 -10.89 11.51
CA SER A 52 11.70 -11.47 11.78
C SER A 52 11.70 -12.25 13.11
N PRO A 53 10.68 -12.08 13.98
CA PRO A 53 9.39 -11.42 13.74
C PRO A 53 9.37 -9.90 13.96
N PHE A 54 10.53 -9.23 13.95
CA PHE A 54 10.71 -7.78 14.15
C PHE A 54 10.15 -7.32 15.51
N PRO A 55 10.74 -7.78 16.63
CA PRO A 55 10.24 -7.46 17.97
C PRO A 55 10.27 -5.95 18.28
N ASP A 56 11.18 -5.22 17.65
CA ASP A 56 11.37 -3.78 17.87
C ASP A 56 10.53 -2.92 16.90
N LEU A 57 9.73 -3.54 16.02
CA LEU A 57 8.80 -2.84 15.12
C LEU A 57 7.47 -2.59 15.84
N PRO A 58 7.16 -1.34 16.25
CA PRO A 58 5.91 -1.06 16.92
C PRO A 58 4.76 -1.28 15.92
N ARG A 59 3.76 -2.08 16.29
CA ARG A 59 2.61 -2.33 15.40
C ARG A 59 1.56 -1.23 15.47
N ASP A 60 1.72 -0.32 16.41
CA ASP A 60 0.95 0.90 16.49
C ASP A 60 1.63 2.04 15.73
N TRP A 61 0.84 2.77 14.93
CA TRP A 61 1.38 3.83 14.08
C TRP A 61 2.00 4.95 14.91
N THR A 62 1.38 5.36 16.00
CA THR A 62 1.87 6.46 16.85
C THR A 62 3.23 6.11 17.45
N LEU A 63 3.38 4.87 17.93
CA LEU A 63 4.66 4.39 18.45
C LEU A 63 5.72 4.26 17.36
N ALA A 64 5.36 3.75 16.18
CA ALA A 64 6.29 3.62 15.06
C ALA A 64 6.76 4.98 14.55
N PHE A 65 5.85 5.94 14.49
CA PHE A 65 6.12 7.32 14.10
C PHE A 65 7.10 7.97 15.07
N LEU A 66 6.81 7.95 16.38
CA LEU A 66 7.68 8.51 17.40
C LEU A 66 9.07 7.84 17.44
N ALA A 67 9.15 6.54 17.17
CA ALA A 67 10.41 5.81 17.14
C ALA A 67 11.32 6.16 15.95
N LYS A 68 10.79 6.73 14.87
CA LYS A 68 11.53 7.00 13.63
C LYS A 68 11.57 8.46 13.21
N ASN A 69 10.66 9.29 13.71
CA ASN A 69 10.55 10.69 13.35
C ASN A 69 10.81 11.54 14.60
N PRO A 70 12.08 11.93 14.87
CA PRO A 70 12.37 12.80 15.99
C PRO A 70 11.65 14.14 15.78
N VAL A 71 10.90 14.55 16.79
CA VAL A 71 10.13 15.80 16.76
C VAL A 71 11.01 16.93 17.29
N ARG A 72 11.45 17.83 16.41
CA ARG A 72 12.27 19.00 16.78
C ARG A 72 11.38 20.10 17.32
N LEU A 73 11.80 20.68 18.45
CA LEU A 73 11.12 21.75 19.16
C LEU A 73 11.86 23.06 18.89
N LEU A 74 11.16 24.06 18.35
CA LEU A 74 11.76 25.32 17.92
C LEU A 74 11.08 26.50 18.61
N ASN A 75 11.84 27.56 18.91
CA ASN A 75 11.26 28.83 19.40
C ASN A 75 10.72 29.70 18.24
N VAL A 76 10.16 30.87 18.56
CA VAL A 76 9.64 31.82 17.56
C VAL A 76 10.71 32.34 16.58
N GLN A 77 12.00 32.26 16.94
CA GLN A 77 13.13 32.59 16.07
C GLN A 77 13.64 31.39 15.25
N LYS A 78 12.99 30.23 15.34
CA LYS A 78 13.42 28.94 14.73
C LYS A 78 14.75 28.41 15.25
N GLU A 79 15.15 28.81 16.46
CA GLU A 79 16.30 28.20 17.14
C GLU A 79 15.90 26.84 17.71
N ASP A 80 16.83 25.89 17.62
CA ASP A 80 16.63 24.51 18.08
C ASP A 80 16.68 24.44 19.61
N LEU A 81 15.56 24.06 20.22
CA LEU A 81 15.42 23.87 21.67
C LEU A 81 15.66 22.41 22.08
N GLY A 82 15.88 21.51 21.11
CA GLY A 82 16.04 20.08 21.30
C GLY A 82 15.05 19.26 20.46
N TYR A 83 15.08 17.94 20.65
CA TYR A 83 14.20 17.01 19.96
C TYR A 83 13.60 15.98 20.94
N TYR A 84 12.40 15.49 20.61
CA TYR A 84 11.74 14.37 21.26
C TYR A 84 11.84 13.14 20.36
N SER A 85 12.41 12.03 20.85
CA SER A 85 12.70 10.84 20.03
C SER A 85 12.41 9.49 20.71
N SER A 86 11.86 9.48 21.92
CA SER A 86 11.61 8.21 22.62
C SER A 86 10.40 8.26 23.53
N VAL A 87 9.78 7.09 23.66
CA VAL A 87 8.73 6.77 24.64
C VAL A 87 9.26 6.91 26.09
N ASP A 88 10.58 6.93 26.26
CA ASP A 88 11.30 7.02 27.56
C ASP A 88 11.75 8.45 27.92
N SER A 89 11.42 9.45 27.09
CA SER A 89 11.70 10.84 27.40
C SER A 89 10.81 11.32 28.55
N PHE A 90 11.37 11.39 29.76
CA PHE A 90 10.74 11.90 30.99
C PHE A 90 10.26 13.36 30.91
N LEU A 91 10.46 14.05 29.79
CA LEU A 91 10.16 15.46 29.64
C LEU A 91 8.67 15.75 29.38
N ILE A 92 7.87 14.78 28.90
CA ILE A 92 6.50 15.05 28.44
C ILE A 92 5.54 13.86 28.64
N ASP A 93 4.29 14.14 28.98
CA ASP A 93 3.21 13.17 29.21
C ASP A 93 2.71 12.52 27.90
N PHE A 94 2.83 11.19 27.78
CA PHE A 94 2.50 10.41 26.58
C PHE A 94 1.05 10.58 26.07
N PRO A 95 0.00 10.66 26.91
CA PRO A 95 -1.38 10.91 26.48
C PRO A 95 -1.58 12.25 25.75
N GLN A 96 -0.85 13.31 26.10
CA GLN A 96 -0.95 14.61 25.42
C GLN A 96 -0.37 14.52 24.00
N TRP A 97 0.75 13.81 23.84
CA TRP A 97 1.33 13.51 22.53
C TRP A 97 0.45 12.58 21.72
N GLU A 98 -0.18 11.59 22.34
CA GLU A 98 -1.09 10.68 21.63
C GLU A 98 -2.28 11.42 21.02
N LEU A 99 -2.88 12.37 21.76
CA LEU A 99 -3.93 13.24 21.24
C LEU A 99 -3.41 14.15 20.11
N PHE A 100 -2.30 14.84 20.33
CA PHE A 100 -1.67 15.68 19.30
C PHE A 100 -1.38 14.90 18.00
N LEU A 101 -0.76 13.73 18.09
CA LEU A 101 -0.42 12.91 16.92
C LEU A 101 -1.68 12.37 16.23
N LYS A 102 -2.74 12.06 16.98
CA LYS A 102 -4.01 11.59 16.42
C LYS A 102 -4.79 12.71 15.72
N ASP A 103 -4.83 13.89 16.31
CA ASP A 103 -5.69 15.00 15.87
C ASP A 103 -5.00 15.86 14.81
N GLU A 104 -3.70 16.12 14.97
CA GLU A 104 -2.95 17.08 14.15
C GLU A 104 -1.99 16.41 13.16
N VAL A 105 -1.32 15.30 13.50
CA VAL A 105 -0.33 14.68 12.58
C VAL A 105 -0.98 13.70 11.60
N ARG A 106 -2.02 12.97 12.03
CA ARG A 106 -2.64 11.91 11.22
C ARG A 106 -3.24 12.44 9.90
N SER A 107 -3.70 13.70 9.88
CA SER A 107 -4.21 14.39 8.68
C SER A 107 -3.09 14.83 7.73
N HIS A 108 -1.88 15.05 8.23
CA HIS A 108 -0.70 15.54 7.51
C HIS A 108 0.30 14.43 7.12
N LEU A 109 -0.14 13.18 7.21
CA LEU A 109 0.68 11.99 6.96
C LEU A 109 1.37 11.94 5.59
N SER A 110 0.86 12.64 4.58
CA SER A 110 1.46 12.75 3.23
C SER A 110 2.68 13.67 3.16
N ASP A 111 2.92 14.50 4.15
CA ASP A 111 3.85 15.61 4.02
C ASP A 111 5.29 15.14 4.37
N GLU A 112 6.25 15.40 3.49
CA GLU A 112 7.69 15.05 3.68
C GLU A 112 8.33 15.88 4.81
N VAL A 113 7.92 17.14 4.92
CA VAL A 113 8.27 18.07 6.00
C VAL A 113 7.01 18.87 6.31
N TRP A 114 6.58 18.86 7.56
CA TRP A 114 5.46 19.66 8.03
C TRP A 114 5.86 20.55 9.19
N THR A 115 5.33 21.78 9.17
CA THR A 115 5.52 22.77 10.23
C THR A 115 4.14 23.23 10.69
N LEU A 116 3.85 23.06 11.97
CA LEU A 116 2.67 23.67 12.61
C LEU A 116 2.98 25.13 12.90
N ASP A 117 2.40 26.04 12.13
CA ASP A 117 2.52 27.48 12.37
C ASP A 117 1.81 27.92 13.67
N GLN A 118 1.00 27.04 14.28
CA GLN A 118 0.30 27.26 15.54
C GLN A 118 0.51 26.10 16.50
N TRP A 119 0.84 26.44 17.73
CA TRP A 119 1.02 25.50 18.82
C TRP A 119 -0.32 24.88 19.22
N PRO A 120 -0.48 23.55 19.26
CA PRO A 120 -1.71 22.92 19.70
C PRO A 120 -1.98 23.29 21.17
N ASP A 121 -3.19 23.73 21.50
CA ASP A 121 -3.57 24.03 22.90
C ASP A 121 -3.41 22.80 23.82
N THR A 122 -3.34 21.60 23.26
CA THR A 122 -3.20 20.32 23.98
C THR A 122 -1.78 19.98 24.39
N LEU A 123 -0.77 20.59 23.77
CA LEU A 123 0.63 20.48 24.15
C LEU A 123 0.99 21.81 24.81
N HIS A 124 1.62 21.88 25.97
CA HIS A 124 2.11 23.15 26.52
C HIS A 124 3.56 22.97 26.98
N LEU A 125 4.50 23.38 26.13
CA LEU A 125 5.93 23.35 26.44
C LEU A 125 6.44 24.79 26.49
N GLU A 126 6.99 25.18 27.64
CA GLU A 126 7.50 26.54 27.85
C GLU A 126 8.64 26.85 26.85
N GLY A 127 8.53 27.99 26.17
CA GLY A 127 9.53 28.46 25.20
C GLY A 127 9.44 27.85 23.80
N VAL A 128 8.63 26.81 23.59
CA VAL A 128 8.42 26.21 22.27
C VAL A 128 7.28 26.91 21.54
N SER A 129 7.45 27.16 20.25
CA SER A 129 6.45 27.85 19.41
C SER A 129 6.24 27.20 18.05
N LEU A 130 7.12 26.28 17.66
CA LEU A 130 7.08 25.59 16.39
C LEU A 130 7.56 24.14 16.58
N VAL A 131 6.93 23.21 15.87
CA VAL A 131 7.34 21.81 15.77
C VAL A 131 7.78 21.53 14.34
N GLN A 132 8.94 20.91 14.18
CA GLN A 132 9.38 20.34 12.90
C GLN A 132 9.50 18.82 13.05
N ILE A 133 8.93 18.08 12.10
CA ILE A 133 9.00 16.63 12.04
C ILE A 133 9.62 16.22 10.70
N ASP A 134 10.70 15.45 10.76
CA ASP A 134 11.26 14.78 9.60
C ASP A 134 10.61 13.39 9.49
N ASN A 135 9.78 13.17 8.45
CA ASN A 135 8.97 11.96 8.31
C ASN A 135 9.75 10.81 7.63
N GLU A 136 10.79 10.30 8.30
CA GLU A 136 11.55 9.14 7.85
C GLU A 136 10.67 7.87 7.73
N LEU A 137 9.67 7.71 8.58
CA LEU A 137 8.80 6.52 8.54
C LEU A 137 8.13 6.35 7.17
N MET A 138 7.63 7.43 6.57
CA MET A 138 6.99 7.38 5.25
C MET A 138 7.97 6.99 4.13
N ALA A 139 9.24 7.41 4.23
CA ALA A 139 10.28 7.06 3.28
C ALA A 139 10.63 5.56 3.26
N HIS A 140 10.18 4.82 4.29
CA HIS A 140 10.41 3.38 4.45
C HIS A 140 9.14 2.56 4.47
N GLY A 141 8.04 3.18 4.03
CA GLY A 141 6.80 2.50 3.76
C GLY A 141 5.92 2.27 4.99
N VAL A 142 4.62 2.46 4.80
CA VAL A 142 3.59 2.43 5.85
C VAL A 142 2.34 1.64 5.48
N VAL A 143 2.39 0.80 4.44
CA VAL A 143 1.21 0.05 3.95
C VAL A 143 0.39 -0.65 5.05
N PRO A 144 0.96 -1.37 6.05
CA PRO A 144 0.15 -2.02 7.09
C PRO A 144 -0.55 -1.03 8.03
N TYR A 145 -0.02 0.19 8.20
CA TYR A 145 -0.66 1.25 8.98
C TYR A 145 -1.72 1.98 8.17
N PHE A 146 -1.54 2.08 6.85
CA PHE A 146 -2.40 2.83 5.96
C PHE A 146 -3.70 2.08 5.62
N ILE A 147 -3.65 0.75 5.48
CA ILE A 147 -4.83 -0.09 5.22
C ILE A 147 -5.97 0.19 6.23
N PRO A 148 -5.76 0.17 7.57
CA PRO A 148 -6.80 0.52 8.54
C PRO A 148 -7.35 1.94 8.39
N VAL A 149 -6.54 2.91 7.94
CA VAL A 149 -6.99 4.29 7.71
C VAL A 149 -7.95 4.33 6.53
N GLN A 150 -7.56 3.73 5.40
CA GLN A 150 -8.39 3.66 4.20
C GLN A 150 -9.66 2.84 4.43
N TYR A 151 -9.56 1.75 5.21
CA TYR A 151 -10.71 0.96 5.66
C TYR A 151 -11.76 1.83 6.38
N ASN A 152 -11.34 2.61 7.38
CA ASN A 152 -12.27 3.47 8.12
C ASN A 152 -12.91 4.54 7.21
N ARG A 153 -12.17 5.07 6.23
CA ARG A 153 -12.74 5.98 5.23
C ARG A 153 -13.84 5.30 4.41
N LEU A 154 -13.63 4.04 4.00
CA LEU A 154 -14.64 3.25 3.29
C LEU A 154 -15.87 2.97 4.17
N VAL A 155 -15.69 2.63 5.45
CA VAL A 155 -16.79 2.49 6.42
C VAL A 155 -17.61 3.78 6.49
N HIS A 156 -16.95 4.95 6.61
CA HIS A 156 -17.64 6.24 6.63
C HIS A 156 -18.38 6.54 5.33
N ALA A 157 -17.79 6.22 4.17
CA ALA A 157 -18.48 6.40 2.88
C ALA A 157 -19.76 5.56 2.78
N PHE A 158 -19.77 4.34 3.34
CA PHE A 158 -20.98 3.54 3.47
C PHE A 158 -22.00 4.18 4.41
N LEU A 159 -21.57 4.68 5.58
CA LEU A 159 -22.45 5.36 6.55
C LEU A 159 -23.08 6.64 5.98
N ASP A 160 -22.30 7.41 5.21
CA ASP A 160 -22.72 8.68 4.60
C ASP A 160 -23.62 8.49 3.37
N ASN A 161 -23.83 7.24 2.95
CA ASN A 161 -24.57 6.89 1.75
C ASN A 161 -24.02 7.53 0.46
N ASP A 162 -22.69 7.60 0.33
CA ASP A 162 -22.03 8.16 -0.85
C ASP A 162 -21.49 7.04 -1.79
N PRO A 163 -22.25 6.64 -2.83
CA PRO A 163 -21.85 5.56 -3.72
C PRO A 163 -20.56 5.86 -4.49
N LYS A 164 -20.26 7.12 -4.81
CA LYS A 164 -19.04 7.48 -5.54
C LYS A 164 -17.81 7.28 -4.66
N GLN A 165 -17.89 7.76 -3.42
CA GLN A 165 -16.80 7.59 -2.47
C GLN A 165 -16.61 6.13 -2.10
N VAL A 166 -17.70 5.34 -1.98
CA VAL A 166 -17.61 3.89 -1.78
C VAL A 166 -16.79 3.22 -2.89
N LEU A 167 -17.09 3.49 -4.16
CA LEU A 167 -16.38 2.86 -5.27
C LEU A 167 -14.91 3.31 -5.36
N ARG A 168 -14.65 4.61 -5.22
CA ARG A 168 -13.27 5.16 -5.21
C ARG A 168 -12.43 4.56 -4.10
N LEU A 169 -12.94 4.60 -2.87
CA LEU A 169 -12.22 4.09 -1.70
C LEU A 169 -12.10 2.57 -1.72
N ALA A 170 -13.07 1.86 -2.30
CA ALA A 170 -12.95 0.41 -2.50
C ALA A 170 -11.84 0.06 -3.50
N ALA A 171 -11.76 0.76 -4.64
CA ALA A 171 -10.68 0.58 -5.60
C ALA A 171 -9.30 0.86 -4.98
N ASP A 172 -9.16 2.03 -4.34
CA ASP A 172 -7.93 2.42 -3.63
C ASP A 172 -7.53 1.41 -2.55
N LEU A 173 -8.47 1.03 -1.67
CA LEU A 173 -8.21 0.07 -0.60
C LEU A 173 -7.83 -1.31 -1.17
N GLY A 174 -8.47 -1.70 -2.27
CA GLY A 174 -8.16 -2.94 -2.97
C GLY A 174 -6.72 -2.99 -3.44
N HIS A 175 -6.21 -1.88 -3.98
CA HIS A 175 -4.81 -1.74 -4.40
C HIS A 175 -3.84 -1.93 -3.24
N TYR A 176 -3.96 -1.15 -2.16
CA TYR A 176 -3.01 -1.26 -1.03
C TYR A 176 -3.04 -2.62 -0.35
N VAL A 177 -4.20 -3.27 -0.31
CA VAL A 177 -4.31 -4.65 0.18
C VAL A 177 -3.63 -5.63 -0.79
N ALA A 178 -3.76 -5.43 -2.10
CA ALA A 178 -3.07 -6.25 -3.09
C ALA A 178 -1.54 -6.08 -3.02
N ASP A 179 -1.04 -4.86 -2.90
CA ASP A 179 0.38 -4.55 -2.70
C ASP A 179 0.94 -5.24 -1.45
N ALA A 180 0.20 -5.22 -0.35
CA ALA A 180 0.60 -5.91 0.87
C ALA A 180 0.79 -7.43 0.66
N HIS A 181 0.17 -8.02 -0.38
CA HIS A 181 0.36 -9.43 -0.73
C HIS A 181 1.61 -9.72 -1.57
N VAL A 182 2.30 -8.69 -2.07
CA VAL A 182 3.53 -8.81 -2.86
C VAL A 182 4.74 -8.93 -1.91
N PRO A 183 5.51 -10.04 -1.94
CA PRO A 183 6.70 -10.19 -1.08
C PRO A 183 7.70 -9.03 -1.19
N LEU A 184 7.90 -8.53 -2.40
CA LEU A 184 8.85 -7.45 -2.70
C LEU A 184 8.41 -6.07 -2.19
N HIS A 185 7.14 -5.89 -1.81
CA HIS A 185 6.64 -4.70 -1.10
C HIS A 185 6.92 -4.76 0.41
N ALA A 186 7.54 -5.83 0.91
CA ALA A 186 7.82 -6.04 2.32
C ALA A 186 9.34 -6.09 2.64
N THR A 187 10.20 -5.56 1.75
CA THR A 187 11.66 -5.58 1.87
C THR A 187 12.32 -4.36 1.25
N MET A 188 13.50 -3.98 1.78
CA MET A 188 14.34 -2.98 1.13
C MET A 188 14.91 -3.49 -0.21
N ASN A 189 15.09 -4.80 -0.39
CA ASN A 189 15.64 -5.39 -1.62
C ASN A 189 14.55 -5.63 -2.69
N TYR A 190 13.62 -4.69 -2.80
CA TYR A 190 12.37 -4.83 -3.55
C TYR A 190 12.55 -5.07 -5.04
N ASN A 191 13.67 -4.63 -5.62
CA ASN A 191 13.98 -4.84 -7.02
C ASN A 191 15.28 -5.63 -7.17
N GLY A 192 15.71 -6.38 -6.16
CA GLY A 192 16.93 -7.19 -6.23
C GLY A 192 18.23 -6.36 -6.31
N GLN A 193 18.17 -5.05 -6.05
CA GLN A 193 19.28 -4.12 -6.18
C GLN A 193 20.40 -4.33 -5.14
N MET A 194 20.13 -5.09 -4.08
CA MET A 194 21.12 -5.47 -3.05
C MET A 194 21.73 -6.85 -3.31
N THR A 195 21.20 -7.61 -4.28
CA THR A 195 21.60 -9.01 -4.55
C THR A 195 21.90 -9.28 -6.04
N ASP A 196 22.08 -8.22 -6.83
CA ASP A 196 22.33 -8.25 -8.28
C ASP A 196 21.25 -9.00 -9.08
N GLN A 197 19.99 -8.64 -8.83
CA GLN A 197 18.79 -9.20 -9.49
C GLN A 197 17.84 -8.07 -9.95
N VAL A 198 18.43 -6.95 -10.40
CA VAL A 198 17.68 -5.75 -10.84
C VAL A 198 16.64 -6.12 -11.90
N GLY A 199 15.38 -5.77 -11.64
CA GLY A 199 14.23 -6.11 -12.48
C GLY A 199 13.37 -7.26 -11.95
N ILE A 200 13.74 -7.89 -10.82
CA ILE A 200 12.95 -8.98 -10.24
C ILE A 200 11.55 -8.54 -9.79
N HIS A 201 11.37 -7.25 -9.49
CA HIS A 201 10.07 -6.69 -9.14
C HIS A 201 9.05 -6.86 -10.27
N ALA A 202 9.35 -6.23 -11.42
CA ALA A 202 8.55 -6.34 -12.64
C ALA A 202 8.45 -7.79 -13.14
N PHE A 203 9.49 -8.60 -12.92
CA PHE A 203 9.43 -10.03 -13.25
C PHE A 203 8.35 -10.76 -12.46
N TRP A 204 8.31 -10.54 -11.14
CA TRP A 204 7.36 -11.21 -10.25
C TRP A 204 5.93 -10.69 -10.40
N GLU A 205 5.77 -9.36 -10.44
CA GLU A 205 4.46 -8.70 -10.42
C GLU A 205 3.80 -8.67 -11.79
N SER A 206 4.57 -8.46 -12.86
CA SER A 206 4.01 -8.24 -14.20
C SER A 206 4.23 -9.45 -15.10
N ARG A 207 5.50 -9.83 -15.32
CA ARG A 207 5.83 -10.82 -16.37
C ARG A 207 5.26 -12.21 -16.09
N ILE A 208 5.31 -12.69 -14.85
CA ILE A 208 4.77 -14.01 -14.50
C ILE A 208 3.24 -14.03 -14.67
N PRO A 209 2.47 -13.13 -14.03
CA PRO A 209 1.01 -13.11 -14.24
C PRO A 209 0.60 -12.92 -15.71
N GLU A 210 1.25 -12.02 -16.46
CA GLU A 210 0.96 -11.83 -17.89
C GLU A 210 1.08 -13.11 -18.72
N LEU A 211 2.04 -13.98 -18.39
CA LEU A 211 2.26 -15.23 -19.13
C LEU A 211 1.32 -16.36 -18.71
N PHE A 212 0.94 -16.43 -17.42
CA PHE A 212 0.37 -17.66 -16.85
C PHE A 212 -0.99 -17.47 -16.19
N ALA A 213 -1.36 -16.27 -15.75
CA ALA A 213 -2.57 -16.06 -14.95
C ALA A 213 -3.86 -16.47 -15.69
N GLU A 214 -4.02 -16.03 -16.94
CA GLU A 214 -5.22 -16.32 -17.73
C GLU A 214 -5.37 -17.82 -18.08
N SER A 215 -4.24 -18.51 -18.32
CA SER A 215 -4.26 -19.88 -18.86
C SER A 215 -4.06 -20.97 -17.82
N GLN A 216 -3.52 -20.67 -16.64
CA GLN A 216 -3.10 -21.69 -15.66
C GLN A 216 -3.67 -21.49 -14.25
N TYR A 217 -4.01 -20.26 -13.84
CA TYR A 217 -4.39 -20.00 -12.45
C TYR A 217 -5.89 -20.27 -12.21
N ASP A 218 -6.20 -20.81 -11.02
CA ASP A 218 -7.56 -20.91 -10.52
C ASP A 218 -7.88 -19.69 -9.64
N PHE A 219 -8.93 -18.94 -9.99
CA PHE A 219 -9.37 -17.77 -9.24
C PHE A 219 -10.65 -18.00 -8.43
N LEU A 220 -11.09 -19.24 -8.26
CA LEU A 220 -12.21 -19.62 -7.38
C LEU A 220 -11.77 -19.67 -5.91
N VAL A 221 -11.77 -18.50 -5.27
CA VAL A 221 -11.25 -18.34 -3.89
C VAL A 221 -12.30 -18.44 -2.78
N GLY A 222 -13.57 -18.64 -3.14
CA GLY A 222 -14.69 -18.68 -2.19
C GLY A 222 -15.34 -17.33 -1.93
N LYS A 223 -16.11 -17.25 -0.83
CA LYS A 223 -16.85 -16.04 -0.45
C LYS A 223 -16.03 -15.18 0.50
N ALA A 224 -16.25 -13.87 0.45
CA ALA A 224 -15.66 -12.90 1.36
C ALA A 224 -15.99 -13.24 2.83
N ASP A 225 -15.00 -13.11 3.70
CA ASP A 225 -15.12 -13.35 5.14
C ASP A 225 -15.01 -12.04 5.94
N TYR A 226 -15.68 -11.97 7.09
CA TYR A 226 -15.61 -10.79 7.95
C TYR A 226 -14.28 -10.72 8.71
N ILE A 227 -13.57 -9.60 8.56
CA ILE A 227 -12.30 -9.29 9.20
C ILE A 227 -12.57 -8.51 10.49
N ARG A 228 -12.48 -9.19 11.63
CA ARG A 228 -12.74 -8.59 12.96
C ARG A 228 -11.74 -7.53 13.40
N ASP A 229 -10.49 -7.67 12.97
CA ASP A 229 -9.39 -6.78 13.35
C ASP A 229 -8.54 -6.49 12.12
N VAL A 230 -8.83 -5.36 11.47
CA VAL A 230 -8.17 -4.92 10.23
C VAL A 230 -6.70 -4.59 10.46
N LYS A 231 -6.34 -4.09 11.64
CA LYS A 231 -4.94 -3.80 12.00
C LYS A 231 -4.14 -5.10 12.07
N LYS A 232 -4.67 -6.11 12.78
CA LYS A 232 -4.03 -7.44 12.85
C LYS A 232 -3.97 -8.11 11.49
N PHE A 233 -5.04 -8.01 10.70
CA PHE A 233 -5.09 -8.53 9.33
C PHE A 233 -3.98 -7.92 8.45
N ALA A 234 -3.88 -6.60 8.37
CA ALA A 234 -2.89 -5.92 7.54
C ALA A 234 -1.46 -6.32 7.93
N TRP A 235 -1.18 -6.42 9.23
CA TRP A 235 0.11 -6.89 9.72
C TRP A 235 0.42 -8.34 9.39
N ASN A 236 -0.55 -9.25 9.54
CA ASN A 236 -0.36 -10.65 9.19
C ASN A 236 -0.01 -10.81 7.71
N VAL A 237 -0.75 -10.13 6.81
CA VAL A 237 -0.53 -10.20 5.36
C VAL A 237 0.89 -9.77 4.99
N VAL A 238 1.36 -8.64 5.53
CA VAL A 238 2.71 -8.14 5.25
C VAL A 238 3.79 -9.07 5.83
N MET A 239 3.58 -9.60 7.03
CA MET A 239 4.53 -10.55 7.63
C MET A 239 4.61 -11.86 6.84
N GLU A 240 3.49 -12.34 6.31
CA GLU A 240 3.44 -13.49 5.40
C GLU A 240 4.15 -13.19 4.08
N SER A 241 3.95 -11.99 3.50
CA SER A 241 4.70 -11.53 2.32
C SER A 241 6.21 -11.54 2.56
N ASN A 242 6.67 -10.93 3.66
CA ASN A 242 8.10 -10.86 3.99
C ASN A 242 8.73 -12.24 4.18
N ALA A 243 8.01 -13.19 4.78
CA ALA A 243 8.49 -14.56 4.94
C ALA A 243 8.78 -15.29 3.60
N LEU A 244 8.25 -14.77 2.48
CA LEU A 244 8.45 -15.33 1.14
C LEU A 244 9.58 -14.63 0.36
N VAL A 245 10.13 -13.52 0.87
CA VAL A 245 11.19 -12.74 0.19
C VAL A 245 12.42 -13.61 -0.12
N ASP A 246 12.85 -14.43 0.83
CA ASP A 246 13.97 -15.36 0.64
C ASP A 246 13.71 -16.33 -0.53
N SER A 247 12.49 -16.86 -0.65
CA SER A 247 12.15 -17.75 -1.76
C SER A 247 12.17 -16.99 -3.08
N VAL A 248 11.59 -15.79 -3.12
CA VAL A 248 11.56 -14.95 -4.33
C VAL A 248 12.98 -14.69 -4.84
N LEU A 249 13.87 -14.23 -3.96
CA LEU A 249 15.24 -13.84 -4.31
C LEU A 249 16.16 -15.05 -4.53
N LEU A 250 16.22 -16.01 -3.61
CA LEU A 250 17.18 -17.11 -3.68
C LEU A 250 16.89 -18.09 -4.82
N ILE A 251 15.61 -18.31 -5.16
CA ILE A 251 15.23 -19.18 -6.28
C ILE A 251 15.63 -18.54 -7.60
N GLU A 252 15.34 -17.24 -7.79
CA GLU A 252 15.73 -16.52 -9.01
C GLU A 252 17.26 -16.49 -9.13
N LYS A 253 17.97 -16.19 -8.03
CA LYS A 253 19.44 -16.14 -8.04
C LYS A 253 20.07 -17.47 -8.40
N ARG A 254 19.50 -18.58 -7.94
CA ARG A 254 19.97 -19.92 -8.29
C ARG A 254 19.75 -20.21 -9.77
N LEU A 255 18.55 -19.93 -10.30
CA LEU A 255 18.24 -20.18 -11.71
C LEU A 255 19.10 -19.33 -12.64
N SER A 256 19.37 -18.07 -12.30
CA SER A 256 20.25 -17.21 -13.09
C SER A 256 21.72 -17.63 -13.06
N GLN A 257 22.14 -18.42 -12.07
CA GLN A 257 23.48 -19.02 -12.02
C GLN A 257 23.55 -20.37 -12.77
N GLU A 258 22.45 -21.10 -12.83
CA GLU A 258 22.37 -22.42 -13.49
C GLU A 258 22.14 -22.32 -15.00
N LEU A 259 21.48 -21.26 -15.47
CA LEU A 259 21.09 -21.07 -16.86
C LEU A 259 21.95 -20.01 -17.55
N PRO A 260 22.31 -20.17 -18.83
CA PRO A 260 23.05 -19.15 -19.56
C PRO A 260 22.16 -17.93 -19.86
N GLU A 261 22.77 -16.75 -20.02
CA GLU A 261 22.04 -15.47 -20.13
C GLU A 261 21.06 -15.41 -21.32
N ASP A 262 21.40 -16.08 -22.43
CA ASP A 262 20.57 -16.18 -23.64
C ASP A 262 19.32 -17.07 -23.46
N GLU A 263 19.28 -17.91 -22.42
CA GLU A 263 18.06 -18.60 -21.98
C GLU A 263 17.24 -17.79 -20.98
N GLN A 264 17.84 -16.78 -20.33
CA GLN A 264 17.20 -15.96 -19.31
C GLN A 264 16.43 -14.79 -19.92
N TYR A 265 17.02 -14.09 -20.89
CA TYR A 265 16.45 -12.86 -21.47
C TYR A 265 16.16 -12.97 -22.96
N CYS A 266 14.96 -12.51 -23.33
CA CYS A 266 14.42 -12.50 -24.67
C CYS A 266 14.06 -11.08 -25.09
N PHE A 267 14.04 -10.84 -26.41
CA PHE A 267 13.57 -9.59 -26.99
C PHE A 267 12.15 -9.78 -27.52
N GLU A 268 11.21 -8.98 -27.05
CA GLU A 268 9.81 -8.98 -27.49
C GLU A 268 9.39 -7.57 -27.89
N GLU A 269 8.43 -7.45 -28.80
CA GLU A 269 7.85 -6.16 -29.18
C GLU A 269 6.65 -5.86 -28.28
N ARG A 270 6.73 -4.77 -27.50
CA ARG A 270 5.64 -4.23 -26.68
C ARG A 270 5.41 -2.77 -27.04
N LEU A 271 4.16 -2.39 -27.32
CA LEU A 271 3.78 -1.01 -27.67
C LEU A 271 4.68 -0.41 -28.79
N ASN A 272 5.01 -1.20 -29.81
CA ASN A 272 5.92 -0.87 -30.91
C ASN A 272 7.38 -0.57 -30.48
N GLN A 273 7.80 -1.06 -29.31
CA GLN A 273 9.19 -0.99 -28.84
C GLN A 273 9.73 -2.39 -28.56
N VAL A 274 10.98 -2.63 -28.96
CA VAL A 274 11.68 -3.88 -28.63
C VAL A 274 12.21 -3.76 -27.20
N VAL A 275 11.72 -4.64 -26.31
CA VAL A 275 12.08 -4.67 -24.90
C VAL A 275 12.83 -5.97 -24.58
N ARG A 276 13.89 -5.85 -23.76
CA ARG A 276 14.61 -7.01 -23.20
C ARG A 276 13.94 -7.41 -21.89
N LEU A 277 13.41 -8.62 -21.83
CA LEU A 277 12.63 -9.11 -20.69
C LEU A 277 12.90 -10.59 -20.41
N PRO A 278 12.54 -11.13 -19.24
CA PRO A 278 12.71 -12.54 -18.95
C PRO A 278 11.94 -13.44 -19.95
N CYS A 279 12.64 -14.40 -20.56
CA CYS A 279 12.06 -15.35 -21.50
C CYS A 279 10.91 -16.14 -20.86
N ALA A 280 9.90 -16.52 -21.64
CA ALA A 280 8.79 -17.33 -21.15
C ALA A 280 9.25 -18.69 -20.57
N SER A 281 10.31 -19.29 -21.13
CA SER A 281 10.93 -20.51 -20.62
C SER A 281 11.58 -20.31 -19.24
N TYR A 282 12.28 -19.20 -19.03
CA TYR A 282 12.86 -18.82 -17.74
C TYR A 282 11.77 -18.56 -16.70
N ALA A 283 10.75 -17.78 -17.08
CA ALA A 283 9.58 -17.51 -16.24
C ALA A 283 8.85 -18.80 -15.83
N ALA A 284 8.69 -19.76 -16.74
CA ALA A 284 8.07 -21.05 -16.46
C ALA A 284 8.91 -21.89 -15.47
N LYS A 285 10.24 -21.96 -15.65
CA LYS A 285 11.15 -22.64 -14.71
C LYS A 285 11.09 -22.01 -13.32
N TYR A 286 11.09 -20.67 -13.24
CA TYR A 286 10.97 -19.95 -11.98
C TYR A 286 9.63 -20.22 -11.29
N GLN A 287 8.50 -20.06 -11.99
CA GLN A 287 7.16 -20.34 -11.46
C GLN A 287 7.03 -21.78 -10.95
N GLN A 288 7.54 -22.76 -11.72
CA GLN A 288 7.53 -24.16 -11.34
C GLN A 288 8.33 -24.40 -10.05
N THR A 289 9.50 -23.77 -9.93
CA THR A 289 10.38 -23.90 -8.75
C THR A 289 9.79 -23.21 -7.52
N MET A 290 9.06 -22.11 -7.72
CA MET A 290 8.25 -21.43 -6.70
C MET A 290 7.01 -22.23 -6.28
N ALA A 291 6.76 -23.39 -6.91
CA ALA A 291 5.71 -24.34 -6.58
C ALA A 291 4.33 -23.67 -6.43
N GLY A 292 3.94 -22.81 -7.38
CA GLY A 292 2.63 -22.13 -7.39
C GLY A 292 2.48 -20.97 -6.38
N MET A 293 3.59 -20.42 -5.86
CA MET A 293 3.52 -19.32 -4.88
C MET A 293 2.81 -18.08 -5.41
N VAL A 294 3.09 -17.66 -6.66
CA VAL A 294 2.52 -16.44 -7.25
C VAL A 294 1.00 -16.55 -7.35
N GLU A 295 0.50 -17.68 -7.87
CA GLU A 295 -0.94 -18.00 -7.88
C GLU A 295 -1.55 -17.93 -6.48
N ARG A 296 -0.93 -18.59 -5.47
CA ARG A 296 -1.44 -18.56 -4.09
C ARG A 296 -1.52 -17.15 -3.52
N ARG A 297 -0.52 -16.29 -3.77
CA ARG A 297 -0.56 -14.88 -3.32
C ARG A 297 -1.65 -14.10 -4.03
N MET A 298 -1.86 -14.35 -5.33
CA MET A 298 -2.94 -13.72 -6.09
C MET A 298 -4.32 -14.16 -5.59
N GLN A 299 -4.53 -15.46 -5.34
CA GLN A 299 -5.76 -16.00 -4.73
C GLN A 299 -6.04 -15.37 -3.36
N GLN A 300 -5.03 -15.31 -2.49
CA GLN A 300 -5.14 -14.68 -1.17
C GLN A 300 -5.50 -13.20 -1.29
N SER A 301 -4.86 -12.46 -2.21
CA SER A 301 -5.17 -11.06 -2.50
C SER A 301 -6.62 -10.87 -2.95
N ILE A 302 -7.11 -11.71 -3.88
CA ILE A 302 -8.50 -11.64 -4.37
C ILE A 302 -9.50 -11.81 -3.21
N LEU A 303 -9.30 -12.82 -2.37
CA LEU A 303 -10.18 -13.08 -1.23
C LEU A 303 -10.08 -11.97 -0.18
N ALA A 304 -8.87 -11.48 0.10
CA ALA A 304 -8.59 -10.39 1.03
C ALA A 304 -9.29 -9.08 0.63
N VAL A 305 -9.21 -8.70 -0.66
CA VAL A 305 -9.85 -7.51 -1.19
C VAL A 305 -11.38 -7.61 -1.08
N GLY A 306 -11.96 -8.77 -1.41
CA GLY A 306 -13.39 -8.98 -1.22
C GLY A 306 -13.81 -8.92 0.25
N SER A 307 -13.03 -9.58 1.12
CA SER A 307 -13.25 -9.66 2.57
C SER A 307 -13.17 -8.28 3.24
N ILE A 308 -12.22 -7.44 2.84
CA ILE A 308 -12.07 -6.11 3.44
C ILE A 308 -13.20 -5.16 3.01
N TRP A 309 -13.67 -5.22 1.76
CA TRP A 309 -14.84 -4.47 1.31
C TRP A 309 -16.10 -4.92 2.05
N PHE A 310 -16.31 -6.24 2.14
CA PHE A 310 -17.41 -6.83 2.88
C PHE A 310 -17.40 -6.40 4.34
N SER A 311 -16.23 -6.43 4.99
CA SER A 311 -16.09 -6.02 6.39
C SER A 311 -16.45 -4.56 6.59
N ALA A 312 -16.00 -3.66 5.69
CA ALA A 312 -16.31 -2.25 5.79
C ALA A 312 -17.83 -1.97 5.68
N TRP A 313 -18.51 -2.70 4.79
CA TRP A 313 -19.97 -2.63 4.66
C TRP A 313 -20.70 -3.17 5.90
N VAL A 314 -20.22 -4.28 6.48
CA VAL A 314 -20.77 -4.82 7.74
C VAL A 314 -20.60 -3.84 8.89
N ASP A 315 -19.41 -3.25 9.05
CA ASP A 315 -19.11 -2.29 10.10
C ASP A 315 -19.88 -0.97 9.97
N ALA A 316 -20.28 -0.61 8.74
CA ALA A 316 -21.19 0.49 8.47
C ALA A 316 -22.67 0.17 8.79
N GLY A 317 -22.97 -1.01 9.33
CA GLY A 317 -24.33 -1.44 9.67
C GLY A 317 -25.11 -2.01 8.48
N GLN A 318 -24.40 -2.48 7.45
CA GLN A 318 -24.99 -3.13 6.27
C GLN A 318 -26.03 -2.25 5.55
N PRO A 319 -25.69 -1.01 5.14
CA PRO A 319 -26.64 -0.13 4.46
C PRO A 319 -27.15 -0.76 3.16
N ASP A 320 -28.39 -0.43 2.80
CA ASP A 320 -29.05 -0.93 1.60
C ASP A 320 -28.50 -0.27 0.33
N LEU A 321 -27.76 -1.04 -0.46
CA LEU A 321 -27.06 -0.57 -1.65
C LEU A 321 -27.95 -0.46 -2.90
N ARG A 322 -29.26 -0.77 -2.81
CA ARG A 322 -30.19 -0.62 -3.94
C ARG A 322 -30.28 0.83 -4.44
N ASN A 323 -30.10 1.79 -3.54
CA ASN A 323 -30.08 3.21 -3.90
C ASN A 323 -28.79 3.64 -4.62
N TYR A 324 -27.77 2.77 -4.67
CA TYR A 324 -26.46 3.08 -5.23
C TYR A 324 -26.35 2.65 -6.70
N LEU A 325 -27.36 1.97 -7.23
CA LEU A 325 -27.37 1.45 -8.61
C LEU A 325 -27.48 2.54 -9.67
N THR A 326 -27.78 3.78 -9.30
CA THR A 326 -27.79 4.94 -10.22
C THR A 326 -26.75 5.95 -9.78
N ILE A 327 -25.54 5.83 -10.32
CA ILE A 327 -24.43 6.74 -10.04
C ILE A 327 -24.33 7.76 -11.17
N ASN A 328 -24.41 9.04 -10.83
CA ASN A 328 -24.26 10.11 -11.80
C ASN A 328 -22.87 10.74 -11.70
N TRP A 329 -21.91 10.20 -12.46
CA TRP A 329 -20.58 10.79 -12.64
C TRP A 329 -20.69 12.14 -13.35
N ASN A 330 -20.23 13.21 -12.69
CA ASN A 330 -20.38 14.57 -13.17
C ASN A 330 -19.07 15.11 -13.80
N ALA A 331 -19.11 16.34 -14.31
CA ALA A 331 -17.95 16.95 -14.94
C ALA A 331 -16.74 17.13 -14.00
N ARG A 332 -16.96 17.35 -12.70
CA ARG A 332 -15.87 17.48 -11.72
C ARG A 332 -15.18 16.15 -11.46
N ASP A 333 -15.93 15.05 -11.49
CA ASP A 333 -15.35 13.70 -11.34
C ASP A 333 -14.37 13.42 -12.48
N LYS A 334 -14.80 13.69 -13.73
CA LYS A 334 -13.97 13.55 -14.93
C LYS A 334 -12.76 14.48 -14.92
N GLU A 335 -12.93 15.72 -14.49
CA GLU A 335 -11.83 16.68 -14.37
C GLU A 335 -10.76 16.18 -13.39
N ALA A 336 -11.15 15.61 -12.25
CA ALA A 336 -10.21 15.03 -11.29
C ALA A 336 -9.42 13.86 -11.90
N GLU A 337 -10.08 12.99 -12.66
CA GLU A 337 -9.45 11.86 -13.37
C GLU A 337 -8.47 12.35 -14.46
N GLU A 338 -8.88 13.34 -15.27
CA GLU A 338 -8.02 13.95 -16.28
C GLU A 338 -6.78 14.63 -15.69
N LEU A 339 -6.92 15.28 -14.52
CA LEU A 339 -5.80 15.86 -13.80
C LEU A 339 -4.81 14.79 -13.31
N LEU A 340 -5.30 13.67 -12.79
CA LEU A 340 -4.46 12.55 -12.36
C LEU A 340 -3.73 11.92 -13.56
N GLU A 341 -4.43 11.66 -14.66
CA GLU A 341 -3.84 11.15 -15.90
C GLU A 341 -2.77 12.08 -16.47
N LYS A 342 -3.02 13.40 -16.43
CA LYS A 342 -2.05 14.39 -16.88
C LYS A 342 -0.80 14.38 -16.00
N ALA A 343 -0.94 14.24 -14.69
CA ALA A 343 0.19 14.14 -13.78
C ALA A 343 1.01 12.87 -14.05
N PHE A 344 0.33 11.73 -14.21
CA PHE A 344 0.96 10.44 -14.56
C PHE A 344 1.78 10.53 -15.86
N ARG A 345 1.19 11.08 -16.93
CA ARG A 345 1.89 11.31 -18.21
C ARG A 345 3.06 12.28 -18.13
N GLY A 346 3.11 13.12 -17.10
CA GLY A 346 4.24 14.01 -16.81
C GLY A 346 5.52 13.27 -16.43
N GLY A 347 5.42 12.00 -16.01
CA GLY A 347 6.55 11.06 -15.87
C GLY A 347 7.47 11.29 -14.67
N LYS A 348 7.29 12.36 -13.89
CA LYS A 348 8.10 12.63 -12.69
C LYS A 348 7.50 11.94 -11.47
N VAL A 349 8.05 10.78 -11.11
CA VAL A 349 7.72 10.08 -9.86
C VAL A 349 8.15 10.91 -8.65
N LEU A 350 7.30 10.98 -7.63
CA LEU A 350 7.61 11.56 -6.32
C LEU A 350 7.85 10.42 -5.32
N GLY A 351 9.01 10.42 -4.66
CA GLY A 351 9.42 9.37 -3.72
C GLY A 351 10.11 8.17 -4.39
N ARG A 352 9.90 6.97 -3.82
CA ARG A 352 10.57 5.73 -4.26
C ARG A 352 10.14 5.29 -5.68
N PRO A 353 11.09 4.98 -6.58
CA PRO A 353 10.79 4.36 -7.87
C PRO A 353 10.17 2.96 -7.72
N HIS A 354 9.25 2.60 -8.62
CA HIS A 354 8.61 1.27 -8.59
C HIS A 354 9.51 0.18 -9.19
N GLU A 355 10.14 0.50 -10.33
CA GLU A 355 10.89 -0.43 -11.18
C GLU A 355 12.25 0.14 -11.60
#